data_AF-C9RG52-F1
#
_entry.id   AF-C9RG52-F1
#
_cell.length_a   1.000
_cell.length_b   1.000
_cell.length_c   1.000
_cell.angle_alpha   90.00
_cell.angle_beta   90.00
_cell.angle_gamma   90.00
#
_symmetry.space_group_name_H-M   'P 1'
#
loop_
_entity.id
_entity.type
_entity.pdbx_description
1 polymer ?
#
loop_
_entity_poly.entity_id
_entity_poly.type
_entity_poly.pdbx_seq_one_letter_code
_entity_poly.pdbx_strand_id
1 'polypeptide(L)'
;MGDAKETLKKIYFCGITLGYFKIVELNTIESKCNSKLKIIDFDKAKEKICNDHNLGKFQSSDALIIIKENERIDLIEVKKLKESINHRINENLTDKEIDKNIDEIFNNFNLFGKAFDSIQLIQILMRSKYVNKLNEEVRIKRNDIINFQKNIKVYFILLVDIEFCSVEDILASLEVLDYLKINEKSVYDKIKKAITNEFNRILNNSIVFDCLLMSFNEIDDYYIKEFGTLDLFSKI
;
A
#
# COMPACT_ATOMS: atom_id res chain seq x y z
N MET A 1 24.71 7.08 14.56
CA MET A 1 23.43 6.80 13.89
C MET A 1 23.74 5.98 12.65
N GLY A 2 22.94 4.97 12.31
CA GLY A 2 23.10 4.22 11.06
C GLY A 2 22.60 5.03 9.87
N ASP A 3 23.16 4.78 8.68
CA ASP A 3 22.76 5.44 7.43
C ASP A 3 21.47 4.80 6.88
N ALA A 4 20.37 5.57 6.82
CA ALA A 4 19.06 5.10 6.36
C ALA A 4 19.09 4.61 4.92
N LYS A 5 19.89 5.25 4.06
CA LYS A 5 20.08 4.82 2.67
C LYS A 5 20.72 3.45 2.61
N GLU A 6 21.75 3.22 3.42
CA GLU A 6 22.43 1.93 3.49
C GLU A 6 21.51 0.82 4.03
N THR A 7 20.69 1.12 5.04
CA THR A 7 19.69 0.17 5.53
C THR A 7 18.68 -0.21 4.45
N LEU A 8 18.15 0.76 3.69
CA LEU A 8 17.22 0.49 2.59
C LEU A 8 17.85 -0.35 1.48
N LYS A 9 19.09 -0.03 1.11
CA LYS A 9 19.89 -0.80 0.16
C LYS A 9 20.03 -2.25 0.60
N LYS A 10 20.36 -2.49 1.87
CA LYS A 10 20.45 -3.85 2.42
C LYS A 10 19.12 -4.58 2.47
N ILE A 11 18.02 -3.92 2.83
CA ILE A 11 16.67 -4.52 2.79
C ILE A 11 16.36 -5.01 1.38
N TYR A 12 16.59 -4.15 0.37
CA TYR A 12 16.41 -4.50 -1.03
C TYR A 12 17.26 -5.70 -1.45
N PHE A 13 18.59 -5.63 -1.29
CA PHE A 13 19.47 -6.73 -1.72
C PHE A 13 19.24 -8.02 -0.92
N CYS A 14 18.91 -7.94 0.37
CA CYS A 14 18.52 -9.09 1.17
C CYS A 14 17.30 -9.79 0.57
N GLY A 15 16.23 -9.04 0.30
CA GLY A 15 15.01 -9.61 -0.28
C GLY A 15 15.23 -10.18 -1.69
N ILE A 16 16.05 -9.54 -2.52
CA ILE A 16 16.40 -10.06 -3.86
C ILE A 16 17.26 -11.33 -3.75
N THR A 17 18.32 -11.31 -2.94
CA THR A 17 19.29 -12.42 -2.83
C THR A 17 18.66 -13.68 -2.23
N LEU A 18 17.77 -13.52 -1.24
CA LEU A 18 17.00 -14.63 -0.67
C LEU A 18 15.80 -15.03 -1.55
N GLY A 19 15.55 -14.28 -2.63
CA GLY A 19 14.48 -14.52 -3.59
C GLY A 19 13.09 -14.25 -3.05
N TYR A 20 12.95 -13.42 -2.01
CA TYR A 20 11.66 -12.96 -1.50
C TYR A 20 11.06 -11.87 -2.39
N PHE A 21 11.90 -10.97 -2.91
CA PHE A 21 11.44 -9.85 -3.73
C PHE A 21 11.46 -10.21 -5.20
N LYS A 22 10.30 -10.09 -5.84
CA LYS A 22 10.14 -10.16 -7.28
C LYS A 22 9.70 -8.79 -7.79
N ILE A 23 10.51 -8.20 -8.67
CA ILE A 23 10.18 -6.92 -9.29
C ILE A 23 9.27 -7.19 -10.49
N VAL A 24 8.14 -6.49 -10.54
CA VAL A 24 7.15 -6.53 -11.62
C VAL A 24 6.65 -5.12 -11.90
N GLU A 25 5.91 -4.93 -12.98
CA GLU A 25 5.15 -3.70 -13.22
C GLU A 25 3.84 -3.73 -12.42
N LEU A 26 3.37 -2.58 -11.96
CA LEU A 26 2.15 -2.47 -11.15
C LEU A 26 0.90 -3.02 -11.87
N ASN A 27 0.83 -2.84 -13.20
CA ASN A 27 -0.23 -3.43 -14.04
C ASN A 27 -0.33 -4.97 -13.96
N THR A 28 0.71 -5.65 -13.47
CA THR A 28 0.73 -7.11 -13.27
C THR A 28 0.01 -7.51 -11.98
N ILE A 29 -0.05 -6.60 -11.00
CA ILE A 29 -0.84 -6.76 -9.77
C ILE A 29 -2.31 -6.43 -10.04
N GLU A 30 -2.57 -5.28 -10.70
CA GLU A 30 -3.91 -4.88 -11.09
C GLU A 30 -3.96 -4.38 -12.54
N SER A 31 -4.51 -5.21 -13.42
CA SER A 31 -4.57 -4.96 -14.86
C SER A 31 -5.33 -3.67 -15.26
N LYS A 32 -6.27 -3.21 -14.44
CA LYS A 32 -6.99 -1.94 -14.68
C LYS A 32 -6.17 -0.70 -14.32
N CYS A 33 -5.11 -0.85 -13.52
CA CYS A 33 -4.13 0.20 -13.30
C CYS A 33 -3.09 0.12 -14.42
N ASN A 34 -3.25 0.95 -15.46
CA ASN A 34 -2.34 1.00 -16.60
C ASN A 34 -1.02 1.74 -16.28
N SER A 35 -0.38 1.32 -15.19
CA SER A 35 0.87 1.89 -14.68
C SER A 35 2.07 1.04 -15.09
N LYS A 36 3.16 1.70 -15.46
CA LYS A 36 4.46 1.06 -15.74
C LYS A 36 5.43 1.13 -14.56
N LEU A 37 4.95 1.61 -13.41
CA LEU A 37 5.75 1.70 -12.19
C LEU A 37 6.28 0.32 -11.80
N LYS A 38 7.61 0.22 -11.64
CA LYS A 38 8.23 -1.00 -11.13
C LYS A 38 8.04 -1.08 -9.63
N ILE A 39 7.51 -2.21 -9.16
CA ILE A 39 7.21 -2.49 -7.76
C ILE A 39 7.74 -3.86 -7.36
N ILE A 40 7.86 -4.11 -6.06
CA ILE A 40 8.01 -5.46 -5.49
C ILE A 40 6.61 -6.03 -5.29
N ASP A 41 6.33 -7.19 -5.90
CA ASP A 41 5.12 -7.97 -5.66
C ASP A 41 5.15 -8.49 -4.21
N PHE A 42 4.47 -7.78 -3.32
CA PHE A 42 4.59 -8.00 -1.89
C PHE A 42 3.67 -9.11 -1.39
N ASP A 43 2.62 -9.43 -2.14
CA ASP A 43 1.84 -10.64 -1.94
C ASP A 43 2.69 -11.90 -2.14
N LYS A 44 3.46 -11.97 -3.23
CA LYS A 44 4.40 -13.09 -3.45
C LYS A 44 5.51 -13.12 -2.39
N ALA A 45 6.01 -11.95 -1.98
CA ALA A 45 7.01 -11.86 -0.92
C ALA A 45 6.46 -12.38 0.41
N LYS A 46 5.25 -11.96 0.79
CA LYS A 46 4.51 -12.43 1.98
C LYS A 46 4.38 -13.94 1.97
N GLU A 47 3.85 -14.52 0.88
CA GLU A 47 3.67 -15.99 0.79
C GLU A 47 4.98 -16.73 1.07
N LYS A 48 6.07 -16.28 0.44
CA LYS A 48 7.37 -16.91 0.61
C LYS A 48 7.95 -16.71 2.01
N ILE A 49 7.86 -15.50 2.57
CA ILE A 49 8.31 -15.22 3.95
C ILE A 49 7.51 -16.09 4.93
N CYS A 50 6.18 -16.14 4.81
CA CYS A 50 5.33 -16.95 5.67
C CYS A 50 5.69 -18.44 5.61
N ASN A 51 5.89 -18.97 4.41
CA ASN A 51 6.28 -20.37 4.22
C ASN A 51 7.65 -20.67 4.82
N ASP A 52 8.67 -19.86 4.51
CA ASP A 52 10.05 -20.08 4.97
C ASP A 52 10.23 -19.96 6.50
N HIS A 53 9.30 -19.25 7.14
CA HIS A 53 9.31 -18.96 8.57
C HIS A 53 8.19 -19.66 9.36
N ASN A 54 7.40 -20.54 8.72
CA ASN A 54 6.26 -21.24 9.33
C ASN A 54 5.29 -20.29 10.05
N LEU A 55 4.96 -19.17 9.41
CA LEU A 55 4.08 -18.16 9.98
C LEU A 55 2.62 -18.41 9.60
N GLY A 56 1.71 -17.88 10.43
CA GLY A 56 0.28 -17.86 10.13
C GLY A 56 -0.08 -16.93 8.97
N LYS A 57 -1.38 -16.70 8.79
CA LYS A 57 -1.89 -15.81 7.75
C LYS A 57 -1.65 -14.35 8.11
N PHE A 58 -0.83 -13.67 7.32
CA PHE A 58 -0.71 -12.21 7.29
C PHE A 58 -1.60 -11.65 6.18
N GLN A 59 -2.12 -10.45 6.40
CA GLN A 59 -2.80 -9.66 5.39
C GLN A 59 -1.88 -8.49 5.08
N SER A 60 -0.99 -8.57 4.08
CA SER A 60 -0.07 -7.47 3.72
C SER A 60 -0.66 -6.58 2.63
N SER A 61 -0.01 -5.44 2.38
CA SER A 61 -0.17 -4.66 1.17
C SER A 61 0.19 -5.49 -0.06
N ASP A 62 -0.39 -5.14 -1.20
CA ASP A 62 -0.21 -5.89 -2.45
C ASP A 62 1.18 -5.62 -3.07
N ALA A 63 1.68 -4.39 -2.94
CA ALA A 63 2.95 -3.96 -3.51
C ALA A 63 3.82 -3.16 -2.53
N LEU A 64 5.13 -3.16 -2.78
CA LEU A 64 6.13 -2.43 -1.99
C LEU A 64 7.16 -1.75 -2.90
N ILE A 65 7.58 -0.53 -2.55
CA ILE A 65 8.68 0.18 -3.21
C ILE A 65 9.69 0.65 -2.17
N ILE A 66 10.97 0.51 -2.48
CA ILE A 66 12.08 1.00 -1.67
C ILE A 66 12.71 2.19 -2.39
N ILE A 67 12.73 3.36 -1.74
CA ILE A 67 13.22 4.61 -2.32
C ILE A 67 14.41 5.10 -1.50
N LYS A 68 15.59 4.59 -1.85
CA LYS A 68 16.85 4.83 -1.12
C LYS A 68 17.15 6.31 -0.96
N GLU A 69 17.09 7.09 -2.04
CA GLU A 69 17.50 8.50 -2.02
C GLU A 69 16.64 9.39 -1.13
N ASN A 70 15.39 8.98 -0.90
CA ASN A 70 14.41 9.70 -0.07
C ASN A 70 14.23 9.05 1.30
N GLU A 71 15.06 8.04 1.64
CA GLU A 71 15.01 7.33 2.92
C GLU A 71 13.61 6.76 3.24
N ARG A 72 12.94 6.25 2.20
CA ARG A 72 11.51 5.97 2.20
C ARG A 72 11.15 4.57 1.70
N ILE A 73 10.08 4.01 2.25
CA ILE A 73 9.38 2.82 1.75
C ILE A 73 7.93 3.17 1.49
N ASP A 74 7.42 2.77 0.34
CA ASP A 74 5.99 2.84 0.03
C ASP A 74 5.36 1.46 0.12
N LEU A 75 4.33 1.35 0.94
CA LEU A 75 3.41 0.22 0.98
C LEU A 75 2.19 0.60 0.14
N ILE A 76 1.94 -0.13 -0.94
CA ILE A 76 0.87 0.18 -1.89
C ILE A 76 -0.21 -0.89 -1.76
N GLU A 77 -1.40 -0.46 -1.39
CA GLU A 77 -2.61 -1.28 -1.35
C GLU A 77 -3.53 -0.87 -2.50
N VAL A 78 -3.93 -1.84 -3.31
CA VAL A 78 -4.75 -1.62 -4.50
C VAL A 78 -6.19 -2.05 -4.22
N LYS A 79 -7.15 -1.13 -4.32
CA LYS A 79 -8.57 -1.43 -4.11
C LYS A 79 -9.44 -0.96 -5.27
N LYS A 80 -10.34 -1.83 -5.72
CA LYS A 80 -11.41 -1.49 -6.66
C LYS A 80 -12.62 -0.94 -5.93
N LEU A 81 -12.46 0.26 -5.40
CA LEU A 81 -13.46 0.94 -4.59
C LEU A 81 -14.70 1.29 -5.43
N LYS A 82 -14.55 1.77 -6.67
CA LYS A 82 -15.67 2.03 -7.61
C LYS A 82 -16.46 0.75 -7.85
N GLU A 83 -15.80 -0.34 -8.24
CA GLU A 83 -16.49 -1.61 -8.48
C GLU A 83 -17.20 -2.14 -7.23
N SER A 84 -16.54 -2.06 -6.06
CA SER A 84 -17.09 -2.55 -4.79
C SER A 84 -18.34 -1.76 -4.39
N ILE A 85 -18.31 -0.43 -4.57
CA ILE A 85 -19.44 0.46 -4.29
C ILE A 85 -20.58 0.20 -5.28
N ASN A 86 -20.29 0.20 -6.58
CA ASN A 86 -21.31 -0.01 -7.62
C ASN A 86 -21.99 -1.38 -7.51
N HIS A 87 -21.30 -2.41 -7.01
CA HIS A 87 -21.90 -3.73 -6.81
C HIS A 87 -22.83 -3.78 -5.58
N ARG A 88 -22.54 -3.00 -4.53
CA ARG A 88 -23.24 -3.12 -3.23
C ARG A 88 -24.30 -2.05 -2.99
N ILE A 89 -24.17 -0.91 -3.65
CA ILE A 89 -25.12 0.20 -3.56
C ILE A 89 -26.04 0.15 -4.79
N ASN A 90 -27.32 0.50 -4.64
CA ASN A 90 -28.26 0.69 -5.75
C ASN A 90 -29.40 1.64 -5.34
N GLU A 91 -30.20 2.07 -6.32
CA GLU A 91 -31.28 3.06 -6.19
C GLU A 91 -32.38 2.73 -5.16
N ASN A 92 -32.52 1.46 -4.77
CA ASN A 92 -33.58 1.00 -3.88
C ASN A 92 -33.17 0.99 -2.39
N LEU A 93 -31.92 1.35 -2.08
CA LEU A 93 -31.41 1.31 -0.71
C LEU A 93 -31.78 2.58 0.08
N THR A 94 -32.09 2.40 1.34
CA THR A 94 -32.21 3.48 2.33
C THR A 94 -30.83 3.99 2.76
N ASP A 95 -30.77 5.21 3.32
CA ASP A 95 -29.53 5.80 3.86
C ASP A 95 -28.81 4.88 4.86
N LYS A 96 -29.57 4.16 5.70
CA LYS A 96 -29.03 3.22 6.70
C LYS A 96 -28.42 1.97 6.05
N GLU A 97 -29.00 1.50 4.95
CA GLU A 97 -28.46 0.36 4.20
C GLU A 97 -27.20 0.75 3.44
N ILE A 98 -27.15 1.98 2.92
CA ILE A 98 -25.93 2.54 2.34
C ILE A 98 -24.82 2.63 3.36
N ASP A 99 -25.10 3.16 4.57
CA ASP A 99 -24.11 3.22 5.67
C ASP A 99 -23.54 1.85 5.97
N LYS A 100 -24.42 0.87 6.17
CA LYS A 100 -24.02 -0.51 6.45
C LYS A 100 -23.15 -1.08 5.34
N ASN A 101 -23.50 -0.85 4.06
CA ASN A 101 -22.71 -1.35 2.93
C ASN A 101 -21.33 -0.69 2.85
N ILE A 102 -21.23 0.62 3.08
CA ILE A 102 -19.94 1.33 3.11
C ILE A 102 -19.07 0.79 4.26
N ASP A 103 -19.62 0.68 5.46
CA ASP A 103 -18.91 0.13 6.62
C ASP A 103 -18.43 -1.30 6.33
N GLU A 104 -19.26 -2.15 5.72
CA GLU A 104 -18.87 -3.51 5.34
C GLU A 104 -17.75 -3.53 4.29
N ILE A 105 -17.77 -2.65 3.28
CA ILE A 105 -16.70 -2.54 2.27
C ILE A 105 -15.37 -2.23 2.97
N PHE A 106 -15.33 -1.20 3.81
CA PHE A 106 -14.09 -0.75 4.45
C PHE A 106 -13.62 -1.71 5.57
N ASN A 107 -14.54 -2.34 6.31
CA ASN A 107 -14.19 -3.38 7.27
C ASN A 107 -13.54 -4.59 6.58
N ASN A 108 -14.02 -4.98 5.39
CA ASN A 108 -13.43 -6.06 4.61
C ASN A 108 -12.08 -5.70 4.00
N PHE A 109 -11.80 -4.41 3.77
CA PHE A 109 -10.50 -3.96 3.26
C PHE A 109 -9.39 -4.07 4.30
N ASN A 110 -9.69 -3.86 5.60
CA ASN A 110 -8.76 -3.93 6.72
C ASN A 110 -7.40 -3.25 6.45
N LEU A 111 -7.43 -1.97 6.10
CA LEU A 111 -6.24 -1.22 5.67
C LEU A 111 -5.22 -1.11 6.80
N PHE A 112 -5.69 -0.88 8.04
CA PHE A 112 -4.81 -0.88 9.21
C PHE A 112 -4.05 -2.21 9.37
N GLY A 113 -4.76 -3.34 9.30
CA GLY A 113 -4.14 -4.67 9.38
C GLY A 113 -3.08 -4.84 8.28
N LYS A 114 -3.40 -4.40 7.06
CA LYS A 114 -2.47 -4.45 5.91
C LYS A 114 -1.20 -3.65 6.08
N ALA A 115 -1.31 -2.41 6.56
CA ALA A 115 -0.14 -1.60 6.88
C ALA A 115 0.72 -2.26 7.97
N PHE A 116 0.08 -2.69 9.07
CA PHE A 116 0.77 -3.28 10.22
C PHE A 116 1.51 -4.57 9.86
N ASP A 117 0.81 -5.51 9.23
CA ASP A 117 1.36 -6.81 8.83
C ASP A 117 2.50 -6.66 7.81
N SER A 118 2.41 -5.68 6.92
CA SER A 118 3.49 -5.40 5.97
C SER A 118 4.77 -4.96 6.66
N ILE A 119 4.66 -4.06 7.64
CA ILE A 119 5.81 -3.64 8.46
C ILE A 119 6.38 -4.82 9.24
N GLN A 120 5.52 -5.68 9.80
CA GLN A 120 5.96 -6.90 10.49
C GLN A 120 6.71 -7.85 9.56
N LEU A 121 6.23 -8.08 8.35
CA LEU A 121 6.88 -8.95 7.37
C LEU A 121 8.26 -8.42 6.96
N ILE A 122 8.41 -7.10 6.77
CA ILE A 122 9.72 -6.49 6.52
C ILE A 122 10.65 -6.74 7.72
N GLN A 123 10.17 -6.53 8.95
CA GLN A 123 10.98 -6.78 10.15
C GLN A 123 11.34 -8.26 10.34
N ILE A 124 10.46 -9.19 9.95
CA ILE A 124 10.73 -10.63 9.96
C ILE A 124 11.81 -10.97 8.94
N LEU A 125 11.70 -10.45 7.72
CA LEU A 125 12.74 -10.58 6.70
C LEU A 125 14.09 -10.09 7.24
N MET A 126 14.11 -8.91 7.87
CA MET A 126 15.33 -8.32 8.45
C MET A 126 15.95 -9.16 9.58
N ARG A 127 15.12 -9.92 10.31
CA ARG A 127 15.53 -10.80 11.41
C ARG A 127 15.65 -12.26 11.00
N SER A 128 15.52 -12.56 9.71
CA SER A 128 15.47 -13.92 9.21
C SER A 128 16.79 -14.64 9.51
N LYS A 129 16.70 -15.91 9.93
CA LYS A 129 17.89 -16.76 10.12
C LYS A 129 18.72 -16.91 8.84
N TYR A 130 18.10 -16.71 7.67
CA TYR A 130 18.78 -16.80 6.37
C TYR A 130 19.67 -15.58 6.09
N VAL A 131 19.45 -14.44 6.76
CA VAL A 131 20.30 -13.24 6.66
C VAL A 131 21.76 -13.57 7.03
N ASN A 132 21.99 -14.50 7.95
CA ASN A 132 23.35 -14.89 8.35
C ASN A 132 24.13 -15.60 7.24
N LYS A 133 23.46 -16.06 6.17
CA LYS A 133 24.09 -16.68 5.00
C LYS A 133 24.53 -15.65 3.95
N LEU A 134 24.12 -14.39 4.10
CA LEU A 134 24.47 -13.31 3.17
C LEU A 134 25.89 -12.81 3.43
N ASN A 135 26.51 -12.24 2.38
CA ASN A 135 27.80 -11.58 2.50
C ASN A 135 27.72 -10.34 3.43
N GLU A 136 28.85 -9.90 3.98
CA GLU A 136 28.89 -8.79 4.96
C GLU A 136 28.31 -7.48 4.44
N GLU A 137 28.42 -7.23 3.13
CA GLU A 137 27.99 -5.99 2.50
C GLU A 137 26.46 -5.86 2.54
N VAL A 138 25.72 -6.93 2.26
CA VAL A 138 24.25 -6.90 2.21
C VAL A 138 23.58 -7.48 3.47
N ARG A 139 24.37 -7.99 4.41
CA ARG A 139 23.86 -8.58 5.66
C ARG A 139 23.27 -7.50 6.58
N ILE A 140 22.02 -7.71 6.96
CA ILE A 140 21.29 -6.85 7.89
C ILE A 140 21.79 -7.08 9.32
N LYS A 141 22.18 -5.99 10.00
CA LYS A 141 22.69 -5.96 11.37
C LYS A 141 21.66 -5.34 12.30
N ARG A 142 21.90 -5.45 13.61
CA ARG A 142 21.02 -4.86 14.64
C ARG A 142 20.78 -3.35 14.44
N ASN A 143 21.82 -2.61 14.04
CA ASN A 143 21.68 -1.18 13.77
C ASN A 143 20.76 -0.88 12.59
N ASP A 144 20.75 -1.74 11.56
CA ASP A 144 19.84 -1.58 10.41
C ASP A 144 18.38 -1.72 10.84
N ILE A 145 18.09 -2.67 11.75
CA ILE A 145 16.73 -2.84 12.32
C ILE A 145 16.29 -1.60 13.11
N ILE A 146 17.17 -1.04 13.94
CA ILE A 146 16.88 0.19 14.70
C ILE A 146 16.65 1.36 13.74
N ASN A 147 17.43 1.42 12.67
CA ASN A 147 17.34 2.48 11.66
C ASN A 147 16.02 2.43 10.90
N PHE A 148 15.58 1.23 10.51
CA PHE A 148 14.25 1.00 9.93
C PHE A 148 13.11 1.49 10.83
N GLN A 149 13.21 1.28 12.14
CA GLN A 149 12.16 1.68 13.07
C GLN A 149 12.13 3.18 13.38
N LYS A 150 13.22 3.91 13.16
CA LYS A 150 13.36 5.30 13.64
C LYS A 150 13.57 6.35 12.57
N ASN A 151 14.25 5.99 11.48
CA ASN A 151 14.78 6.97 10.52
C ASN A 151 14.25 6.75 9.10
N ILE A 152 13.74 5.56 8.78
CA ILE A 152 13.12 5.29 7.48
C ILE A 152 11.65 5.74 7.53
N LYS A 153 11.24 6.55 6.55
CA LYS A 153 9.84 6.99 6.42
C LYS A 153 9.04 5.93 5.69
N VAL A 154 8.06 5.33 6.36
CA VAL A 154 7.13 4.39 5.73
C VAL A 154 5.88 5.15 5.33
N TYR A 155 5.50 5.12 4.06
CA TYR A 155 4.25 5.68 3.57
C TYR A 155 3.28 4.54 3.26
N PHE A 156 2.01 4.76 3.53
CA PHE A 156 0.93 3.86 3.11
C PHE A 156 0.13 4.53 1.99
N ILE A 157 0.03 3.87 0.84
CA ILE A 157 -0.63 4.40 -0.35
C ILE A 157 -1.84 3.51 -0.63
N LEU A 158 -3.03 4.08 -0.49
CA LEU A 158 -4.25 3.46 -0.97
C LEU A 158 -4.48 3.91 -2.42
N LEU A 159 -4.30 2.97 -3.34
CA LEU A 159 -4.46 3.18 -4.77
C LEU A 159 -5.82 2.64 -5.21
N VAL A 160 -6.67 3.46 -5.83
CA VAL A 160 -8.04 3.05 -6.19
C VAL A 160 -8.50 3.46 -7.59
N ASP A 161 -9.55 2.80 -8.07
CA ASP A 161 -10.21 3.00 -9.36
C ASP A 161 -11.26 4.14 -9.37
N ILE A 162 -11.08 5.14 -8.51
CA ILE A 162 -11.92 6.35 -8.43
C ILE A 162 -11.02 7.56 -8.66
N GLU A 163 -11.49 8.56 -9.42
CA GLU A 163 -10.81 9.85 -9.57
C GLU A 163 -11.23 10.81 -8.44
N PHE A 164 -10.27 11.47 -7.76
CA PHE A 164 -10.52 12.31 -6.58
C PHE A 164 -10.32 13.81 -6.79
N CYS A 165 -10.21 14.27 -8.04
CA CYS A 165 -9.78 15.64 -8.33
C CYS A 165 -10.81 16.71 -7.89
N SER A 166 -12.10 16.37 -7.81
CA SER A 166 -13.18 17.21 -7.27
C SER A 166 -14.35 16.36 -6.75
N VAL A 167 -15.36 17.00 -6.13
CA VAL A 167 -16.59 16.30 -5.69
C VAL A 167 -17.32 15.76 -6.91
N GLU A 168 -17.38 16.55 -7.98
CA GLU A 168 -18.01 16.20 -9.24
C GLU A 168 -17.32 14.99 -9.91
N ASP A 169 -15.99 14.87 -9.81
CA ASP A 169 -15.23 13.76 -10.43
C ASP A 169 -15.44 12.42 -9.72
N ILE A 170 -15.60 12.44 -8.39
CA ILE A 170 -15.88 11.23 -7.60
C ILE A 170 -17.31 10.75 -7.86
N LEU A 171 -18.25 11.70 -7.95
CA LEU A 171 -19.65 11.41 -8.27
C LEU A 171 -19.79 10.85 -9.68
N ALA A 172 -19.15 11.50 -10.67
CA ALA A 172 -19.12 11.03 -12.05
C ALA A 172 -18.41 9.68 -12.20
N SER A 173 -17.44 9.38 -11.33
CA SER A 173 -16.77 8.07 -11.32
C SER A 173 -17.70 6.96 -10.81
N LEU A 174 -18.64 7.25 -9.92
CA LEU A 174 -19.52 6.27 -9.29
C LEU A 174 -20.88 6.22 -10.01
N GLU A 175 -20.96 5.43 -11.08
CA GLU A 175 -22.18 5.19 -11.89
C GLU A 175 -23.44 4.90 -11.06
N VAL A 176 -23.31 4.29 -9.88
CA VAL A 176 -24.45 4.03 -8.99
C VAL A 176 -25.11 5.30 -8.45
N LEU A 177 -24.36 6.40 -8.33
CA LEU A 177 -24.84 7.65 -7.77
C LEU A 177 -25.79 8.37 -8.74
N ASP A 178 -25.65 8.17 -10.04
CA ASP A 178 -26.60 8.67 -11.06
C ASP A 178 -28.04 8.15 -10.84
N TYR A 179 -28.19 7.03 -10.13
CA TYR A 179 -29.48 6.39 -9.85
C TYR A 179 -29.97 6.62 -8.42
N LEU A 180 -29.14 7.15 -7.52
CA LEU A 180 -29.58 7.42 -6.15
C LEU A 180 -30.47 8.66 -6.13
N LYS A 181 -31.72 8.53 -5.66
CA LYS A 181 -32.58 9.67 -5.28
C LYS A 181 -32.11 10.37 -3.98
N ILE A 182 -30.88 10.11 -3.56
CA ILE A 182 -30.29 10.54 -2.30
C ILE A 182 -29.34 11.69 -2.60
N ASN A 183 -29.10 12.55 -1.62
CA ASN A 183 -28.12 13.62 -1.74
C ASN A 183 -26.72 12.99 -1.93
N GLU A 184 -26.26 12.94 -3.18
CA GLU A 184 -24.96 12.39 -3.64
C GLU A 184 -23.79 12.79 -2.74
N LYS A 185 -23.81 14.02 -2.22
CA LYS A 185 -22.84 14.55 -1.27
C LYS A 185 -22.70 13.71 0.01
N SER A 186 -23.79 13.12 0.48
CA SER A 186 -23.83 12.28 1.69
C SER A 186 -23.05 10.98 1.53
N VAL A 187 -23.11 10.33 0.36
CA VAL A 187 -22.41 9.06 0.11
C VAL A 187 -20.90 9.29 0.03
N TYR A 188 -20.49 10.35 -0.67
CA TYR A 188 -19.09 10.76 -0.72
C TYR A 188 -18.53 11.09 0.67
N ASP A 189 -19.24 11.90 1.46
CA ASP A 189 -18.80 12.26 2.82
C ASP A 189 -18.62 11.01 3.70
N LYS A 190 -19.46 9.99 3.53
CA LYS A 190 -19.34 8.69 4.23
C LYS A 190 -18.10 7.93 3.80
N ILE A 191 -17.84 7.79 2.49
CA ILE A 191 -16.64 7.13 1.96
C ILE A 191 -15.38 7.86 2.43
N LYS A 192 -15.35 9.18 2.29
CA LYS A 192 -14.24 10.03 2.73
C LYS A 192 -13.99 9.85 4.23
N LYS A 193 -15.04 9.85 5.05
CA LYS A 193 -14.92 9.63 6.49
C LYS A 193 -14.36 8.24 6.81
N ALA A 194 -14.81 7.19 6.11
CA ALA A 194 -14.32 5.82 6.31
C ALA A 194 -12.82 5.70 6.00
N ILE A 195 -12.36 6.21 4.84
CA ILE A 195 -10.94 6.25 4.47
C ILE A 195 -10.13 7.04 5.50
N THR A 196 -10.63 8.24 5.87
CA THR A 196 -9.97 9.12 6.84
C THR A 196 -9.79 8.43 8.19
N ASN A 197 -10.80 7.69 8.66
CA ASN A 197 -10.75 6.95 9.91
C ASN A 197 -9.68 5.84 9.87
N GLU A 198 -9.59 5.09 8.78
CA GLU A 198 -8.56 4.06 8.61
C GLU A 198 -7.15 4.67 8.50
N PHE A 199 -6.98 5.79 7.79
CA PHE A 199 -5.70 6.51 7.72
C PHE A 199 -5.28 7.03 9.10
N ASN A 200 -6.20 7.66 9.84
CA ASN A 200 -5.93 8.08 11.22
C ASN A 200 -5.55 6.90 12.11
N ARG A 201 -6.20 5.75 11.94
CA ARG A 201 -5.87 4.54 12.68
C ARG A 201 -4.46 4.05 12.35
N ILE A 202 -4.06 4.04 11.08
CA ILE A 202 -2.70 3.71 10.63
C ILE A 202 -1.68 4.66 11.25
N LEU A 203 -1.86 5.97 11.09
CA LEU A 203 -0.92 6.99 11.55
C LEU A 203 -0.76 7.01 13.08
N ASN A 204 -1.84 6.77 13.82
CA ASN A 204 -1.80 6.81 15.28
C ASN A 204 -1.26 5.52 15.93
N ASN A 205 -1.22 4.39 15.20
CA ASN A 205 -0.95 3.08 15.79
C ASN A 205 0.18 2.30 15.08
N SER A 206 0.93 2.93 14.18
CA SER A 206 2.03 2.29 13.46
C SER A 206 3.21 3.24 13.29
N ILE A 207 4.31 2.76 12.66
CA ILE A 207 5.46 3.61 12.29
C ILE A 207 5.27 4.32 10.94
N VAL A 208 4.08 4.23 10.34
CA VAL A 208 3.76 4.92 9.09
C VAL A 208 3.85 6.43 9.30
N PHE A 209 4.66 7.07 8.47
CA PHE A 209 4.90 8.50 8.46
C PHE A 209 3.73 9.27 7.86
N ASP A 210 3.16 8.78 6.76
CA ASP A 210 2.05 9.43 6.07
C ASP A 210 1.19 8.44 5.27
N CYS A 211 -0.06 8.80 5.01
CA CYS A 211 -1.00 8.02 4.21
C CYS A 211 -1.46 8.83 2.99
N LEU A 212 -1.39 8.25 1.80
CA LEU A 212 -1.79 8.87 0.55
C LEU A 212 -2.96 8.09 -0.07
N LEU A 213 -3.97 8.82 -0.55
CA LEU A 213 -5.02 8.29 -1.40
C LEU A 213 -4.72 8.74 -2.83
N MET A 214 -4.64 7.81 -3.77
CA MET A 214 -4.36 8.09 -5.17
C MET A 214 -5.28 7.31 -6.09
N SER A 215 -5.60 7.90 -7.25
CA SER A 215 -6.27 7.16 -8.32
C SER A 215 -5.28 6.35 -9.15
N PHE A 216 -5.78 5.33 -9.85
CA PHE A 216 -4.99 4.51 -10.78
C PHE A 216 -4.28 5.35 -11.85
N ASN A 217 -4.88 6.47 -12.26
CA ASN A 217 -4.40 7.31 -13.34
C ASN A 217 -3.29 8.28 -12.89
N GLU A 218 -3.19 8.57 -11.59
CA GLU A 218 -2.25 9.59 -11.07
C GLU A 218 -0.91 9.01 -10.60
N ILE A 219 -0.82 7.68 -10.41
CA ILE A 219 0.34 7.09 -9.73
C ILE A 219 1.64 7.26 -10.54
N ASP A 220 1.61 7.06 -11.86
CA ASP A 220 2.81 7.22 -12.69
C ASP A 220 3.29 8.68 -12.69
N ASP A 221 2.36 9.63 -12.84
CA ASP A 221 2.65 11.06 -12.80
C ASP A 221 3.21 11.49 -11.44
N TYR A 222 2.66 10.96 -10.34
CA TYR A 222 3.19 11.17 -9.00
C TYR A 222 4.66 10.74 -8.91
N TYR A 223 5.00 9.51 -9.31
CA TYR A 223 6.37 9.01 -9.21
C TYR A 223 7.34 9.69 -10.18
N ILE A 224 6.89 10.05 -11.39
CA ILE A 224 7.69 10.83 -12.34
C ILE A 224 7.96 12.24 -11.78
N LYS A 225 6.95 12.90 -11.23
CA LYS A 225 7.10 14.25 -10.69
C LYS A 225 8.00 14.27 -9.45
N GLU A 226 7.80 13.35 -8.52
CA GLU A 226 8.53 13.32 -7.25
C GLU A 226 9.95 12.76 -7.40
N PHE A 227 10.18 11.78 -8.30
CA PHE A 227 11.44 11.04 -8.38
C PHE A 227 12.08 11.00 -9.77
N GLY A 228 11.42 11.53 -10.80
CA GLY A 228 11.93 11.60 -12.16
C GLY A 228 11.99 10.27 -12.91
N THR A 229 11.41 9.19 -12.39
CA THR A 229 11.44 7.86 -13.02
C THR A 229 10.36 6.93 -12.46
N LEU A 230 9.96 5.93 -13.27
CA LEU A 230 9.13 4.80 -12.86
C LEU A 230 9.94 3.55 -12.47
N ASP A 231 11.27 3.59 -12.65
CA ASP A 231 12.19 2.55 -12.23
C ASP A 231 13.08 3.05 -11.09
N LEU A 232 12.51 3.08 -9.88
CA LEU A 232 13.21 3.51 -8.67
C LEU A 232 14.30 2.53 -8.23
N PHE A 233 14.19 1.25 -8.59
CA PHE A 233 15.18 0.23 -8.26
C PHE A 233 16.51 0.41 -9.01
N SER A 234 16.48 1.07 -10.17
CA SER A 234 17.71 1.47 -10.88
C SER A 234 18.61 2.42 -10.07
N LYS A 235 18.08 3.04 -9.02
CA LYS A 235 18.79 3.99 -8.14
C LYS A 235 19.27 3.35 -6.82
N ILE A 236 19.00 2.06 -6.59
CA ILE A 236 19.41 1.35 -5.35
C ILE A 236 20.82 0.79 -5.48
#